data_AF-A0A2R4WF81-F1
#
_entry.id   AF-A0A2R4WF81-F1
#
_cell.length_a   1.000
_cell.length_b   1.000
_cell.length_c   1.000
_cell.angle_alpha   90.00
_cell.angle_beta   90.00
_cell.angle_gamma   90.00
#
_symmetry.space_group_name_H-M   'P 1'
#
loop_
_entity.id
_entity.type
_entity.pdbx_description
1 polymer ?
#
loop_
_entity_poly.entity_id
_entity_poly.type
_entity_poly.pdbx_seq_one_letter_code
_entity_poly.pdbx_strand_id
1 'polypeptide(L)'
;MRLPPHPGLDLLRFVEEQPGPVGRWVVRLLLALKRPGEAWAVARAALAGKRVRARDRATILWGARHALTPPPLPSGEAEAGLSLRVATPAEILSGGIGPSEIVVLTASGHSLVQGAATALEQTFAADPGLGAVYGDAVLLGPGGKPILPVLRPAFDPDYLLAADYIGPVVAFRRAVLDRFGLDPSLPGAEAADLLLRLAAEDPTAVRHLPRRLSTWSPFGAAPPEGWAPSRRTLAERHLAGAGHVEAAGGILTLRRDLPAPPLATLIIPTRDRIELLRACIESLRAHTDWPAFEIIVCDNDSRQPRTLAYLQRLAGEGIRVLPCPGPFNFAAMNNRAAAEARGALLVFVNNDVVARRSDWLRRMAEEALRPEVGAVGAKLLDVRERIQHGGIVLGTGGLVTHAHRHFPGTATGYLASLRATHRVSAVTAACLAVQASKFRAVGGFDEAAFAVDFNDVDLCLRLEAAGYRTMMVPGAVLSHHEAASRRWNPEARLRHEAEVAALRARWGPRLEADPWYHPDFDPRAGTYVRLRAWKGAVSR
;
A
#
# COMPACT_ATOMS: atom_id res chain seq x y z
N MET A 1 -20.22 -13.23 6.68
CA MET A 1 -20.26 -12.87 8.10
C MET A 1 -20.30 -11.35 8.14
N ARG A 2 -21.23 -10.74 8.88
CA ARG A 2 -21.22 -9.30 9.11
C ARG A 2 -20.51 -9.06 10.43
N LEU A 3 -19.51 -8.18 10.41
CA LEU A 3 -18.85 -7.68 11.60
C LEU A 3 -19.82 -6.71 12.31
N PRO A 4 -19.77 -6.64 13.66
CA PRO A 4 -20.57 -5.68 14.39
C PRO A 4 -20.13 -4.24 14.02
N PRO A 5 -21.02 -3.25 14.15
CA PRO A 5 -20.63 -1.86 14.00
C PRO A 5 -19.61 -1.50 15.09
N HIS A 6 -18.35 -1.38 14.68
CA HIS A 6 -17.23 -1.04 15.56
C HIS A 6 -16.21 -0.26 14.72
N PRO A 7 -15.89 1.00 15.03
CA PRO A 7 -14.95 1.82 14.28
C PRO A 7 -13.58 1.14 14.02
N GLY A 8 -13.02 0.45 15.03
CA GLY A 8 -11.79 -0.36 14.84
C GLY A 8 -11.93 -1.55 13.89
N LEU A 9 -13.14 -2.02 13.57
CA LEU A 9 -13.38 -3.08 12.59
C LEU A 9 -13.52 -2.55 11.17
N ASP A 10 -13.54 -1.23 10.95
CA ASP A 10 -13.63 -0.68 9.58
C ASP A 10 -12.44 -1.09 8.71
N LEU A 11 -11.28 -1.32 9.33
CA LEU A 11 -10.09 -1.89 8.69
C LEU A 11 -10.28 -3.34 8.23
N LEU A 12 -11.23 -4.06 8.83
CA LEU A 12 -11.54 -5.46 8.55
C LEU A 12 -12.76 -5.63 7.62
N ARG A 13 -13.42 -4.54 7.20
CA ARG A 13 -14.63 -4.59 6.33
C ARG A 13 -14.41 -5.30 5.00
N PHE A 14 -13.17 -5.46 4.54
CA PHE A 14 -12.83 -6.28 3.37
C PHE A 14 -13.32 -7.74 3.47
N VAL A 15 -13.59 -8.24 4.68
CA VAL A 15 -14.20 -9.59 4.87
C VAL A 15 -15.67 -9.64 4.51
N GLU A 16 -16.37 -8.50 4.57
CA GLU A 16 -17.80 -8.37 4.26
C GLU A 16 -18.04 -8.19 2.76
N GLU A 17 -17.06 -7.66 2.03
CA GLU A 17 -17.06 -7.46 0.57
C GLU A 17 -17.07 -8.80 -0.21
N GLN A 18 -17.18 -9.93 0.48
CA GLN A 18 -17.16 -11.27 -0.08
C GLN A 18 -18.59 -11.82 -0.27
N PRO A 19 -19.04 -12.09 -1.52
CA PRO A 19 -20.29 -12.80 -1.72
C PRO A 19 -20.25 -14.17 -1.03
N GLY A 20 -21.38 -14.58 -0.45
CA GLY A 20 -21.54 -15.91 0.15
C GLY A 20 -21.35 -17.05 -0.88
N PRO A 21 -21.25 -18.32 -0.44
CA PRO A 21 -21.03 -19.47 -1.34
C PRO A 21 -21.94 -19.49 -2.57
N VAL A 22 -23.24 -19.25 -2.39
CA VAL A 22 -24.24 -19.23 -3.47
C VAL A 22 -24.05 -18.01 -4.39
N GLY A 23 -23.90 -16.81 -3.84
CA GLY A 23 -23.63 -15.60 -4.61
C GLY A 23 -22.34 -15.70 -5.44
N ARG A 24 -21.32 -16.40 -4.92
CA ARG A 24 -20.07 -16.67 -5.66
C ARG A 24 -20.30 -17.51 -6.91
N TRP A 25 -21.17 -18.52 -6.84
CA TRP A 25 -21.50 -19.34 -7.99
C TRP A 25 -22.27 -18.56 -9.04
N VAL A 26 -23.27 -17.78 -8.62
CA VAL A 26 -24.07 -16.93 -9.53
C VAL A 26 -23.20 -15.90 -10.26
N VAL A 27 -22.35 -15.15 -9.53
CA VAL A 27 -21.45 -14.15 -10.13
C VAL A 27 -20.48 -14.81 -11.12
N ARG A 28 -19.93 -15.98 -10.77
CA ARG A 28 -19.04 -16.72 -11.67
C ARG A 28 -19.72 -17.18 -12.94
N LEU A 29 -20.96 -17.68 -12.82
CA LEU A 29 -21.77 -18.11 -13.96
C LEU A 29 -22.09 -16.93 -14.88
N LEU A 30 -22.58 -15.81 -14.33
CA LEU A 30 -22.89 -14.61 -15.10
C LEU A 30 -21.66 -14.05 -15.83
N LEU A 31 -20.50 -13.99 -15.16
CA LEU A 31 -19.25 -13.54 -15.80
C LEU A 31 -18.75 -14.52 -16.86
N ALA A 32 -18.91 -15.83 -16.64
CA ALA A 32 -18.57 -16.84 -17.64
C ALA A 32 -19.46 -16.74 -18.89
N LEU A 33 -20.77 -16.48 -18.70
CA LEU A 33 -21.72 -16.24 -19.80
C LEU A 33 -21.39 -14.97 -20.58
N LYS A 34 -20.99 -13.88 -19.90
CA LYS A 34 -20.57 -12.63 -20.56
C LYS A 34 -19.25 -12.76 -21.33
N ARG A 35 -18.38 -13.72 -20.96
CA ARG A 35 -17.05 -13.91 -21.56
C ARG A 35 -16.73 -15.39 -21.79
N PRO A 36 -17.44 -16.05 -22.72
CA PRO A 36 -17.33 -17.49 -22.92
C PRO A 36 -15.93 -17.95 -23.33
N GLY A 37 -15.21 -17.15 -24.12
CA GLY A 37 -13.83 -17.45 -24.53
C GLY A 37 -12.83 -17.47 -23.36
N GLU A 38 -12.95 -16.52 -22.41
CA GLU A 38 -12.12 -16.48 -21.20
C GLU A 38 -12.47 -17.64 -20.26
N ALA A 39 -13.76 -17.95 -20.10
CA ALA A 39 -14.22 -19.09 -19.31
C ALA A 39 -13.71 -20.43 -19.87
N TRP A 40 -13.77 -20.60 -21.18
CA TRP A 40 -13.21 -21.77 -21.86
C TRP A 40 -11.69 -21.87 -21.66
N ALA A 41 -10.98 -20.73 -21.68
CA ALA A 41 -9.55 -20.69 -21.42
C ALA A 41 -9.18 -21.12 -19.99
N VAL A 42 -10.04 -20.85 -19.00
CA VAL A 42 -9.91 -21.37 -17.62
C VAL A 42 -10.14 -22.89 -17.60
N ALA A 43 -11.26 -23.36 -18.15
CA ALA A 43 -11.62 -24.78 -18.17
C ALA A 43 -10.55 -25.63 -18.87
N ARG A 44 -10.10 -25.20 -20.05
CA ARG A 44 -9.03 -25.87 -20.81
C ARG A 44 -7.71 -25.96 -20.03
N ALA A 45 -7.33 -24.91 -19.30
CA ALA A 45 -6.12 -24.94 -18.49
C ALA A 45 -6.26 -25.90 -17.29
N ALA A 46 -7.46 -25.96 -16.68
CA ALA A 46 -7.75 -26.89 -15.59
C ALA A 46 -7.74 -28.35 -16.06
N LEU A 47 -8.40 -28.64 -17.19
CA LEU A 47 -8.43 -29.97 -17.82
C LEU A 47 -7.03 -30.45 -18.24
N ALA A 48 -6.17 -29.54 -18.68
CA ALA A 48 -4.78 -29.84 -19.01
C ALA A 48 -3.85 -30.00 -17.78
N GLY A 49 -4.40 -30.06 -16.55
CA GLY A 49 -3.62 -30.19 -15.31
C GLY A 49 -2.83 -28.93 -14.93
N LYS A 50 -2.92 -27.82 -15.68
CA LYS A 50 -2.17 -26.58 -15.45
C LYS A 50 -2.82 -25.73 -14.36
N ARG A 51 -2.83 -26.24 -13.13
CA ARG A 51 -3.55 -25.68 -11.98
C ARG A 51 -3.21 -24.21 -11.69
N VAL A 52 -1.94 -23.79 -11.81
CA VAL A 52 -1.52 -22.39 -11.59
C VAL A 52 -2.11 -21.49 -12.68
N ARG A 53 -1.89 -21.84 -13.95
CA ARG A 53 -2.41 -21.08 -15.10
C ARG A 53 -3.94 -20.99 -15.12
N ALA A 54 -4.63 -22.06 -14.69
CA ALA A 54 -6.08 -22.05 -14.56
C ALA A 54 -6.54 -21.06 -13.47
N ARG A 55 -5.83 -21.00 -12.34
CA ARG A 55 -6.09 -20.04 -11.25
C ARG A 55 -5.83 -18.62 -11.68
N ASP A 56 -4.73 -18.33 -12.37
CA ASP A 56 -4.42 -16.97 -12.84
C ASP A 56 -5.51 -16.47 -13.80
N ARG A 57 -5.92 -17.33 -14.75
CA ARG A 57 -7.03 -17.02 -15.67
C ARG A 57 -8.35 -16.85 -14.95
N ALA A 58 -8.62 -17.67 -13.94
CA ALA A 58 -9.82 -17.55 -13.12
C ALA A 58 -9.85 -16.21 -12.36
N THR A 59 -8.72 -15.76 -11.82
CA THR A 59 -8.57 -14.45 -11.18
C THR A 59 -8.78 -13.31 -12.17
N ILE A 60 -8.23 -13.41 -13.38
CA ILE A 60 -8.43 -12.42 -14.45
C ILE A 60 -9.90 -12.36 -14.88
N LEU A 61 -10.61 -13.49 -14.92
CA LEU A 61 -12.01 -13.54 -15.33
C LEU A 61 -12.95 -13.06 -14.22
N TRP A 62 -12.81 -13.61 -13.01
CA TRP A 62 -13.75 -13.43 -11.91
C TRP A 62 -13.34 -12.39 -10.87
N GLY A 63 -12.14 -11.83 -10.98
CA GLY A 63 -11.55 -10.95 -9.97
C GLY A 63 -10.84 -11.72 -8.86
N ALA A 64 -9.94 -11.02 -8.18
CA ALA A 64 -9.25 -11.50 -6.99
C ALA A 64 -10.09 -11.22 -5.72
N ARG A 65 -9.82 -11.99 -4.66
CA ARG A 65 -10.53 -11.85 -3.38
C ARG A 65 -9.73 -12.42 -2.22
N HIS A 66 -10.07 -11.98 -1.01
CA HIS A 66 -9.49 -12.53 0.21
C HIS A 66 -10.05 -13.94 0.47
N ALA A 67 -9.15 -14.92 0.58
CA ALA A 67 -9.43 -16.30 0.96
C ALA A 67 -8.48 -16.70 2.09
N LEU A 68 -8.58 -15.97 3.20
CA LEU A 68 -7.71 -16.13 4.36
C LEU A 68 -8.33 -17.16 5.31
N THR A 69 -7.65 -18.28 5.50
CA THR A 69 -8.08 -19.32 6.44
C THR A 69 -7.52 -18.99 7.82
N PRO A 70 -8.33 -18.97 8.89
CA PRO A 70 -7.84 -18.73 10.24
C PRO A 70 -6.82 -19.80 10.65
N PRO A 71 -5.71 -19.42 11.29
CA PRO A 71 -4.82 -20.39 11.93
C PRO A 71 -5.53 -21.07 13.10
N PRO A 72 -5.08 -22.29 13.49
CA PRO A 72 -5.41 -22.81 14.81
C PRO A 72 -4.91 -21.83 15.89
N LEU A 73 -5.67 -21.69 16.97
CA LEU A 73 -5.20 -20.94 18.14
C LEU A 73 -4.12 -21.76 18.86
N PRO A 74 -3.06 -21.11 19.38
CA PRO A 74 -2.17 -21.75 20.34
C PRO A 74 -2.99 -22.31 21.52
N SER A 75 -2.72 -23.55 21.91
CA SER A 75 -3.44 -24.25 22.98
C SER A 75 -2.65 -24.22 24.29
N GLY A 76 -3.17 -23.54 25.32
CA GLY A 76 -2.57 -23.47 26.65
C GLY A 76 -2.96 -22.18 27.39
N GLU A 77 -2.62 -22.08 28.68
CA GLU A 77 -2.76 -20.84 29.44
C GLU A 77 -1.71 -19.81 29.01
N ALA A 78 -2.05 -18.52 29.09
CA ALA A 78 -1.10 -17.45 28.82
C ALA A 78 -0.04 -17.42 29.94
N GLU A 79 1.23 -17.63 29.59
CA GLU A 79 2.34 -17.52 30.53
C GLU A 79 2.53 -16.05 30.95
N ALA A 80 2.65 -15.81 32.26
CA ALA A 80 3.13 -14.55 32.78
C ALA A 80 4.66 -14.48 32.58
N GLY A 81 5.14 -13.46 31.87
CA GLY A 81 6.58 -13.18 31.78
C GLY A 81 7.11 -12.71 33.13
N LEU A 82 8.35 -13.06 33.48
CA LEU A 82 8.96 -12.69 34.76
C LEU A 82 9.19 -11.17 34.87
N SER A 83 9.41 -10.50 33.74
CA SER A 83 9.73 -9.07 33.65
C SER A 83 8.62 -8.21 33.03
N LEU A 84 7.54 -8.87 32.59
CA LEU A 84 6.48 -8.31 31.77
C LEU A 84 5.16 -8.19 32.54
N ARG A 85 4.54 -7.02 32.47
CA ARG A 85 3.21 -6.77 33.03
C ARG A 85 2.22 -6.38 31.94
N VAL A 86 1.07 -7.03 31.90
CA VAL A 86 -0.06 -6.61 31.06
C VAL A 86 -0.92 -5.64 31.87
N ALA A 87 -1.26 -4.49 31.28
CA ALA A 87 -2.10 -3.48 31.92
C ALA A 87 -2.93 -2.71 30.89
N THR A 88 -4.10 -2.25 31.31
CA THR A 88 -4.93 -1.31 30.57
C THR A 88 -4.45 0.14 30.81
N PRO A 89 -4.76 1.10 29.91
CA PRO A 89 -4.50 2.51 30.15
C PRO A 89 -5.04 3.03 31.51
N ALA A 90 -6.22 2.57 31.93
CA ALA A 90 -6.83 2.96 33.19
C ALA A 90 -6.05 2.47 34.44
N GLU A 91 -5.48 1.25 34.38
CA GLU A 91 -4.63 0.72 35.45
C GLU A 91 -3.30 1.48 35.54
N ILE A 92 -2.73 1.90 34.39
CA ILE A 92 -1.52 2.72 34.35
C ILE A 92 -1.78 4.09 34.97
N LEU A 93 -2.84 4.76 34.54
CA LEU A 93 -3.19 6.11 34.99
C LEU A 93 -3.57 6.17 36.48
N SER A 94 -4.10 5.09 37.03
CA SER A 94 -4.40 5.00 38.47
C SER A 94 -3.18 4.63 39.33
N GLY A 95 -2.00 4.46 38.74
CA GLY A 95 -0.77 4.08 39.44
C GLY A 95 -0.73 2.61 39.87
N GLY A 96 -1.65 1.78 39.39
CA GLY A 96 -1.87 0.40 39.83
C GLY A 96 -0.87 -0.64 39.31
N ILE A 97 0.35 -0.23 38.92
CA ILE A 97 1.30 -1.11 38.24
C ILE A 97 2.56 -1.31 39.07
N GLY A 98 2.74 -2.54 39.54
CA GLY A 98 3.94 -2.99 40.22
C GLY A 98 5.21 -2.91 39.36
N PRO A 99 6.38 -3.23 39.94
CA PRO A 99 7.65 -3.17 39.23
C PRO A 99 7.67 -4.13 38.03
N SER A 100 8.08 -3.61 36.87
CA SER A 100 8.25 -4.38 35.62
C SER A 100 9.18 -3.61 34.68
N GLU A 101 9.93 -4.32 33.84
CA GLU A 101 10.78 -3.70 32.81
C GLU A 101 10.01 -3.47 31.51
N ILE A 102 9.00 -4.32 31.25
CA ILE A 102 8.17 -4.27 30.06
C ILE A 102 6.71 -4.18 30.48
N VAL A 103 5.97 -3.26 29.86
CA VAL A 103 4.53 -3.12 30.05
C VAL A 103 3.83 -3.33 28.72
N VAL A 104 2.90 -4.28 28.67
CA VAL A 104 2.03 -4.52 27.52
C VAL A 104 0.71 -3.82 27.73
N LEU A 105 0.46 -2.78 26.93
CA LEU A 105 -0.86 -2.18 26.86
C LEU A 105 -1.86 -3.19 26.30
N THR A 106 -3.06 -3.19 26.84
CA THR A 106 -4.19 -3.97 26.32
C THR A 106 -5.49 -3.20 26.49
N ALA A 107 -6.57 -3.73 25.92
CA ALA A 107 -7.91 -3.22 26.11
C ALA A 107 -8.90 -4.38 26.29
N SER A 108 -10.12 -4.05 26.72
CA SER A 108 -11.23 -5.00 26.82
C SER A 108 -11.39 -5.80 25.52
N GLY A 109 -11.55 -7.11 25.65
CA GLY A 109 -11.68 -8.02 24.50
C GLY A 109 -10.35 -8.42 23.85
N HIS A 110 -9.20 -7.97 24.37
CA HIS A 110 -7.88 -8.41 23.92
C HIS A 110 -7.17 -9.25 24.99
N SER A 111 -6.45 -10.28 24.55
CA SER A 111 -5.65 -11.12 25.43
C SER A 111 -4.38 -11.57 24.72
N LEU A 112 -3.29 -11.75 25.46
CA LEU A 112 -2.07 -12.33 24.90
C LEU A 112 -2.26 -13.81 24.61
N VAL A 113 -1.63 -14.30 23.55
CA VAL A 113 -1.54 -15.74 23.28
C VAL A 113 -0.37 -16.37 24.04
N GLN A 114 -0.41 -17.68 24.20
CA GLN A 114 0.70 -18.42 24.80
C GLN A 114 2.03 -18.15 24.08
N GLY A 115 3.10 -17.95 24.86
CA GLY A 115 4.45 -17.66 24.38
C GLY A 115 4.61 -16.25 23.80
N ALA A 116 3.59 -15.38 23.86
CA ALA A 116 3.72 -13.98 23.45
C ALA A 116 4.65 -13.21 24.40
N ALA A 117 4.51 -13.40 25.72
CA ALA A 117 5.36 -12.74 26.72
C ALA A 117 6.84 -13.07 26.50
N THR A 118 7.18 -14.36 26.39
CA THR A 118 8.55 -14.84 26.12
C THR A 118 9.11 -14.26 24.82
N ALA A 119 8.30 -14.21 23.76
CA ALA A 119 8.74 -13.65 22.48
C ALA A 119 9.01 -12.13 22.57
N LEU A 120 8.21 -11.39 23.33
CA LEU A 120 8.40 -9.98 23.58
C LEU A 120 9.67 -9.72 24.41
N GLU A 121 9.85 -10.45 25.52
CA GLU A 121 11.05 -10.37 26.36
C GLU A 121 12.33 -10.65 25.56
N GLN A 122 12.33 -11.72 24.75
CA GLN A 122 13.45 -12.04 23.86
C GLN A 122 13.72 -10.95 22.83
N THR A 123 12.67 -10.33 22.29
CA THR A 123 12.83 -9.25 21.29
C THR A 123 13.45 -8.01 21.92
N PHE A 124 13.02 -7.60 23.10
CA PHE A 124 13.62 -6.48 23.83
C PHE A 124 15.03 -6.80 24.35
N ALA A 125 15.31 -8.04 24.75
CA ALA A 125 16.66 -8.45 25.15
C ALA A 125 17.65 -8.43 23.98
N ALA A 126 17.19 -8.81 22.78
CA ALA A 126 18.03 -8.84 21.57
C ALA A 126 18.35 -7.43 21.04
N ASP A 127 17.54 -6.42 21.37
CA ASP A 127 17.73 -5.05 20.89
C ASP A 127 17.41 -4.01 21.97
N PRO A 128 18.44 -3.52 22.69
CA PRO A 128 18.31 -2.47 23.69
C PRO A 128 17.72 -1.15 23.16
N GLY A 129 17.85 -0.86 21.86
CA GLY A 129 17.35 0.37 21.24
C GLY A 129 15.83 0.41 21.06
N LEU A 130 15.15 -0.73 21.17
CA LEU A 130 13.69 -0.78 21.02
C LEU A 130 12.97 -0.13 22.20
N GLY A 131 12.09 0.82 21.91
CA GLY A 131 11.14 1.37 22.89
C GLY A 131 9.79 0.66 22.87
N ALA A 132 9.35 0.15 21.71
CA ALA A 132 8.06 -0.51 21.56
C ALA A 132 8.09 -1.68 20.57
N VAL A 133 7.29 -2.71 20.87
CA VAL A 133 7.08 -3.88 20.01
C VAL A 133 5.59 -4.20 19.91
N TYR A 134 5.10 -4.40 18.70
CA TYR A 134 3.75 -4.91 18.45
C TYR A 134 3.81 -6.13 17.53
N GLY A 135 2.75 -6.92 17.52
CA GLY A 135 2.66 -8.10 16.66
C GLY A 135 1.28 -8.30 16.09
N ASP A 136 1.03 -9.49 15.56
CA ASP A 136 -0.21 -9.85 14.88
C ASP A 136 -1.28 -10.29 15.88
N ALA A 137 -2.54 -10.27 15.44
CA ALA A 137 -3.66 -10.72 16.25
C ALA A 137 -4.48 -11.80 15.55
N VAL A 138 -5.31 -12.53 16.31
CA VAL A 138 -6.35 -13.40 15.78
C VAL A 138 -7.71 -12.87 16.20
N LEU A 139 -8.54 -12.53 15.22
CA LEU A 139 -9.92 -12.14 15.44
C LEU A 139 -10.74 -13.37 15.84
N LEU A 140 -11.42 -13.29 16.97
CA LEU A 140 -12.30 -14.33 17.51
C LEU A 140 -13.77 -13.96 17.27
N GLY A 141 -14.55 -14.98 16.94
CA GLY A 141 -16.00 -14.90 16.82
C GLY A 141 -16.72 -15.30 18.09
N PRO A 142 -18.06 -15.33 18.05
CA PRO A 142 -18.87 -15.90 19.12
C PRO A 142 -18.37 -17.30 19.51
N GLY A 143 -18.26 -17.56 20.82
CA GLY A 143 -17.74 -18.83 21.35
C GLY A 143 -16.22 -19.02 21.20
N GLY A 144 -15.45 -17.95 20.94
CA GLY A 144 -13.98 -18.00 20.90
C GLY A 144 -13.40 -18.63 19.63
N LYS A 145 -14.23 -18.89 18.62
CA LYS A 145 -13.78 -19.50 17.36
C LYS A 145 -12.92 -18.53 16.56
N PRO A 146 -11.72 -18.91 16.08
CA PRO A 146 -10.90 -18.04 15.26
C PRO A 146 -11.58 -17.78 13.90
N ILE A 147 -11.68 -16.51 13.53
CA ILE A 147 -12.28 -16.05 12.27
C ILE A 147 -11.19 -15.71 11.26
N LEU A 148 -10.22 -14.89 11.66
CA LEU A 148 -9.28 -14.27 10.74
C LEU A 148 -7.98 -13.87 11.47
N PRO A 149 -6.79 -14.07 10.88
CA PRO A 149 -5.58 -13.42 11.36
C PRO A 149 -5.50 -11.97 10.89
N VAL A 150 -5.15 -11.07 11.81
CA VAL A 150 -4.84 -9.67 11.58
C VAL A 150 -3.31 -9.56 11.52
N LEU A 151 -2.77 -9.62 10.31
CA LEU A 151 -1.35 -9.64 9.99
C LEU A 151 -0.90 -8.23 9.65
N ARG A 152 0.00 -7.65 10.43
CA ARG A 152 0.33 -6.23 10.31
C ARG A 152 1.62 -6.04 9.49
N PRO A 153 1.75 -4.98 8.68
CA PRO A 153 3.06 -4.62 8.13
C PRO A 153 3.96 -4.01 9.21
N ALA A 154 5.20 -3.70 8.82
CA ALA A 154 6.12 -2.88 9.61
C ALA A 154 5.53 -1.51 10.01
N PHE A 155 6.16 -0.86 10.98
CA PHE A 155 5.65 0.39 11.55
C PHE A 155 5.65 1.51 10.52
N ASP A 156 4.49 2.14 10.32
CA ASP A 156 4.32 3.31 9.49
C ASP A 156 3.47 4.36 10.22
N PRO A 157 4.04 5.52 10.61
CA PRO A 157 3.30 6.55 11.31
C PRO A 157 2.15 7.13 10.46
N ASP A 158 2.33 7.22 9.15
CA ASP A 158 1.30 7.76 8.25
C ASP A 158 0.11 6.80 8.14
N TYR A 159 0.39 5.50 8.01
CA TYR A 159 -0.67 4.49 8.05
C TYR A 159 -1.33 4.46 9.42
N LEU A 160 -0.56 4.50 10.52
CA LEU A 160 -1.09 4.52 11.88
C LEU A 160 -2.01 5.71 12.09
N LEU A 161 -1.74 6.89 11.52
CA LEU A 161 -2.60 8.07 11.59
C LEU A 161 -3.87 7.92 10.73
N ALA A 162 -3.73 7.43 9.50
CA ALA A 162 -4.86 7.20 8.60
C ALA A 162 -5.78 6.06 9.07
N ALA A 163 -5.23 5.05 9.72
CA ALA A 163 -5.89 3.83 10.15
C ALA A 163 -5.17 3.22 11.35
N ASP A 164 -5.87 2.96 12.45
CA ASP A 164 -5.28 2.28 13.60
C ASP A 164 -5.09 0.78 13.36
N TYR A 165 -4.16 0.43 12.46
CA TYR A 165 -3.89 -0.93 12.05
C TYR A 165 -3.15 -1.74 13.13
N ILE A 166 -2.57 -1.08 14.13
CA ILE A 166 -1.85 -1.70 15.25
C ILE A 166 -2.83 -2.09 16.35
N GLY A 167 -3.68 -1.16 16.78
CA GLY A 167 -4.62 -1.37 17.88
C GLY A 167 -3.94 -1.35 19.25
N PRO A 168 -4.65 -1.77 20.32
CA PRO A 168 -4.26 -1.46 21.69
C PRO A 168 -3.19 -2.38 22.28
N VAL A 169 -2.88 -3.51 21.63
CA VAL A 169 -1.92 -4.49 22.17
C VAL A 169 -0.51 -4.18 21.70
N VAL A 170 0.22 -3.45 22.53
CA VAL A 170 1.59 -2.99 22.25
C VAL A 170 2.44 -3.12 23.51
N ALA A 171 3.61 -3.71 23.38
CA ALA A 171 4.59 -3.80 24.45
C ALA A 171 5.51 -2.58 24.41
N PHE A 172 5.73 -1.95 25.55
CA PHE A 172 6.65 -0.84 25.73
C PHE A 172 7.68 -1.17 26.79
N ARG A 173 8.90 -0.66 26.65
CA ARG A 173 9.79 -0.55 27.81
C ARG A 173 9.16 0.38 28.83
N ARG A 174 9.29 0.04 30.12
CA ARG A 174 8.80 0.85 31.23
C ARG A 174 9.31 2.30 31.16
N ALA A 175 10.58 2.48 30.78
CA ALA A 175 11.19 3.80 30.60
C ALA A 175 10.48 4.69 29.57
N VAL A 176 9.84 4.11 28.55
CA VAL A 176 9.04 4.89 27.58
C VAL A 176 7.78 5.44 28.25
N LEU A 177 7.10 4.61 29.06
CA LEU A 177 5.91 5.04 29.81
C LEU A 177 6.27 6.07 30.87
N ASP A 178 7.35 5.88 31.62
CA ASP A 178 7.78 6.82 32.67
C ASP A 178 8.18 8.17 32.08
N ARG A 179 8.75 8.18 30.87
CA ARG A 179 9.18 9.40 30.18
C ARG A 179 8.02 10.15 29.51
N PHE A 180 7.19 9.44 28.75
CA PHE A 180 6.16 10.07 27.93
C PHE A 180 4.81 10.17 28.63
N GLY A 181 4.50 9.25 29.54
CA GLY A 181 3.18 9.11 30.14
C GLY A 181 2.08 8.76 29.12
N LEU A 182 0.92 8.33 29.63
CA LEU A 182 -0.29 8.23 28.81
C LEU A 182 -1.05 9.56 28.84
N ASP A 183 -1.62 9.97 27.71
CA ASP A 183 -2.50 11.12 27.66
C ASP A 183 -3.96 10.69 27.96
N PRO A 184 -4.52 11.04 29.13
CA PRO A 184 -5.88 10.66 29.49
C PRO A 184 -6.95 11.35 28.62
N SER A 185 -6.59 12.37 27.83
CA SER A 185 -7.51 13.04 26.89
C SER A 185 -7.72 12.28 25.58
N LEU A 186 -7.03 11.16 25.38
CA LEU A 186 -7.09 10.34 24.16
C LEU A 186 -7.59 8.91 24.43
N PRO A 187 -8.78 8.70 25.04
CA PRO A 187 -9.27 7.38 25.37
C PRO A 187 -9.27 6.42 24.17
N GLY A 188 -8.57 5.30 24.33
CA GLY A 188 -8.41 4.25 23.32
C GLY A 188 -7.41 4.54 22.19
N ALA A 189 -6.80 5.72 22.15
CA ALA A 189 -5.74 6.08 21.19
C ALA A 189 -4.37 6.25 21.86
N GLU A 190 -4.23 5.92 23.15
CA GLU A 190 -3.04 6.16 23.96
C GLU A 190 -1.82 5.37 23.46
N ALA A 191 -2.03 4.12 23.03
CA ALA A 191 -0.98 3.31 22.42
C ALA A 191 -0.47 3.93 21.11
N ALA A 192 -1.39 4.41 20.26
CA ALA A 192 -1.04 5.04 19.00
C ALA A 192 -0.29 6.36 19.23
N ASP A 193 -0.73 7.17 20.18
CA ASP A 193 -0.05 8.41 20.57
C ASP A 193 1.38 8.16 21.06
N LEU A 194 1.58 7.19 21.96
CA LEU A 194 2.92 6.81 22.42
C LEU A 194 3.83 6.33 21.29
N LEU A 195 3.32 5.50 20.38
CA LEU A 195 4.07 5.02 19.22
C LEU A 195 4.50 6.18 18.31
N LEU A 196 3.62 7.15 18.07
CA LEU A 196 3.94 8.32 17.25
C LEU A 196 4.96 9.24 17.93
N ARG A 197 4.82 9.49 19.24
CA ARG A 197 5.79 10.30 20.01
C ARG A 197 7.17 9.63 20.05
N LEU A 198 7.21 8.32 20.28
CA LEU A 198 8.45 7.55 20.26
C LEU A 198 9.11 7.58 18.88
N ALA A 199 8.35 7.33 17.81
CA ALA A 199 8.88 7.32 16.45
C ALA A 199 9.29 8.70 15.91
N ALA A 200 8.75 9.78 16.47
CA ALA A 200 9.17 11.14 16.15
C ALA A 200 10.59 11.43 16.67
N GLU A 201 11.02 10.78 17.76
CA GLU A 201 12.39 10.90 18.27
C GLU A 201 13.34 9.89 17.63
N ASP A 202 12.91 8.63 17.52
CA ASP A 202 13.67 7.56 16.88
C ASP A 202 12.73 6.66 16.07
N PRO A 203 12.73 6.80 14.73
CA PRO A 203 11.92 5.96 13.84
C PRO A 203 12.23 4.46 13.93
N THR A 204 13.37 4.07 14.51
CA THR A 204 13.81 2.67 14.63
C THR A 204 13.41 2.02 15.96
N ALA A 205 12.94 2.82 16.93
CA ALA A 205 12.57 2.37 18.27
C ALA A 205 11.25 1.56 18.31
N VAL A 206 10.47 1.55 17.22
CA VAL A 206 9.24 0.77 17.09
C VAL A 206 9.45 -0.40 16.13
N ARG A 207 9.17 -1.62 16.59
CA ARG A 207 9.31 -2.84 15.77
C ARG A 207 8.05 -3.66 15.69
N HIS A 208 7.72 -4.09 14.47
CA HIS A 208 6.77 -5.17 14.24
C HIS A 208 7.47 -6.52 14.43
N LEU A 209 6.87 -7.38 15.24
CA LEU A 209 7.21 -8.79 15.34
C LEU A 209 6.16 -9.59 14.55
N PRO A 210 6.48 -10.21 13.39
CA PRO A 210 5.54 -10.96 12.54
C PRO A 210 5.18 -12.32 13.19
N ARG A 211 4.56 -12.23 14.35
CA ARG A 211 4.12 -13.32 15.19
C ARG A 211 2.78 -12.91 15.79
N ARG A 212 1.86 -13.87 15.90
CA ARG A 212 0.62 -13.69 16.65
C ARG A 212 0.96 -13.52 18.12
N LEU A 213 0.67 -12.34 18.66
CA LEU A 213 0.87 -12.00 20.06
C LEU A 213 -0.46 -11.92 20.82
N SER A 214 -1.58 -11.69 20.14
CA SER A 214 -2.87 -11.51 20.81
C SER A 214 -4.07 -12.12 20.09
N THR A 215 -5.16 -12.26 20.84
CA THR A 215 -6.50 -12.47 20.32
C THR A 215 -7.33 -11.20 20.47
N TRP A 216 -8.35 -11.06 19.63
CA TRP A 216 -9.30 -9.96 19.70
C TRP A 216 -10.74 -10.47 19.56
N SER A 217 -11.55 -10.26 20.60
CA SER A 217 -12.96 -10.65 20.70
C SER A 217 -13.88 -9.42 20.66
N PRO A 218 -14.16 -8.84 19.48
CA PRO A 218 -14.93 -7.59 19.38
C PRO A 218 -16.43 -7.75 19.65
N PHE A 219 -16.96 -8.99 19.66
CA PHE A 219 -18.40 -9.24 19.78
C PHE A 219 -18.96 -9.03 21.20
N GLY A 220 -18.11 -8.72 22.18
CA GLY A 220 -18.50 -8.43 23.57
C GLY A 220 -17.72 -7.26 24.20
N ALA A 221 -16.91 -6.55 23.42
CA ALA A 221 -16.14 -5.39 23.88
C ALA A 221 -16.42 -4.23 22.92
N ALA A 222 -17.13 -3.21 23.43
CA ALA A 222 -17.25 -1.94 22.73
C ALA A 222 -15.87 -1.25 22.72
N PRO A 223 -15.55 -0.45 21.68
CA PRO A 223 -14.39 0.41 21.77
C PRO A 223 -14.58 1.41 22.91
N PRO A 224 -13.49 1.93 23.50
CA PRO A 224 -13.60 3.02 24.46
C PRO A 224 -14.47 4.15 23.91
N GLU A 225 -15.36 4.67 24.74
CA GLU A 225 -16.10 5.89 24.40
C GLU A 225 -15.10 7.01 24.09
N GLY A 226 -15.35 7.76 23.02
CA GLY A 226 -14.42 8.81 22.58
C GLY A 226 -13.23 8.34 21.74
N TRP A 227 -13.11 7.05 21.39
CA TRP A 227 -12.03 6.55 20.52
C TRP A 227 -11.94 7.29 19.18
N ALA A 228 -13.04 7.41 18.43
CA ALA A 228 -13.02 8.06 17.12
C ALA A 228 -12.67 9.57 17.19
N PRO A 229 -13.24 10.36 18.11
CA PRO A 229 -12.77 11.72 18.39
C PRO A 229 -11.29 11.80 18.78
N SER A 230 -10.79 10.85 19.60
CA SER A 230 -9.38 10.81 20.02
C SER A 230 -8.45 10.56 18.83
N ARG A 231 -8.82 9.62 17.95
CA ARG A 231 -8.11 9.34 16.70
C ARG A 231 -8.02 10.57 15.80
N ARG A 232 -9.11 11.32 15.67
CA ARG A 232 -9.14 12.59 14.91
C ARG A 232 -8.24 13.64 15.57
N THR A 233 -8.37 13.82 16.88
CA THR A 233 -7.56 14.77 17.66
C THR A 233 -6.07 14.46 17.53
N LEU A 234 -5.69 13.19 17.61
CA LEU A 234 -4.31 12.73 17.43
C LEU A 234 -3.78 13.07 16.03
N ALA A 235 -4.59 12.85 14.99
CA ALA A 235 -4.22 13.22 13.63
C ALA A 235 -4.09 14.74 13.42
N GLU A 236 -5.01 15.53 13.97
CA GLU A 236 -4.96 17.00 13.92
C GLU A 236 -3.73 17.55 14.66
N ARG A 237 -3.38 16.98 15.81
CA ARG A 237 -2.13 17.31 16.54
C ARG A 237 -0.90 17.04 15.68
N HIS A 238 -0.86 15.90 14.97
CA HIS A 238 0.27 15.55 14.11
C HIS A 238 0.36 16.41 12.84
N LEU A 239 -0.77 16.95 12.37
CA LEU A 239 -0.77 17.94 11.29
C LEU A 239 -0.33 19.34 11.77
N ALA A 240 -0.35 19.60 13.09
CA ALA A 240 0.07 20.86 13.71
C ALA A 240 -0.57 22.12 13.08
N GLY A 241 -1.82 22.01 12.62
CA GLY A 241 -2.55 23.10 11.96
C GLY A 241 -2.13 23.39 10.50
N ALA A 242 -1.25 22.58 9.91
CA ALA A 242 -0.84 22.67 8.51
C ALA A 242 -1.73 21.82 7.58
N GLY A 243 -3.01 21.67 7.91
CA GLY A 243 -3.93 20.82 7.17
C GLY A 243 -5.19 20.45 7.95
N HIS A 244 -5.99 19.56 7.37
CA HIS A 244 -7.26 19.10 7.95
C HIS A 244 -7.44 17.59 7.82
N VAL A 245 -8.31 17.04 8.68
CA VAL A 245 -8.65 15.62 8.70
C VAL A 245 -10.06 15.43 8.16
N GLU A 246 -10.19 14.65 7.08
CA GLU A 246 -11.48 14.19 6.57
C GLU A 246 -11.71 12.76 7.11
N ALA A 247 -12.82 12.53 7.81
CA ALA A 247 -13.15 11.22 8.37
C ALA A 247 -14.25 10.53 7.53
N ALA A 248 -14.02 9.26 7.16
CA ALA A 248 -15.01 8.44 6.45
C ALA A 248 -15.09 7.04 7.08
N GLY A 249 -15.78 6.96 8.23
CA GLY A 249 -15.73 5.80 9.14
C GLY A 249 -14.51 5.87 10.06
N GLY A 250 -13.97 4.72 10.47
CA GLY A 250 -12.73 4.60 11.24
C GLY A 250 -11.43 4.87 10.46
N ILE A 251 -11.53 5.31 9.19
CA ILE A 251 -10.38 5.63 8.33
C ILE A 251 -10.35 7.14 8.10
N LEU A 252 -9.19 7.73 8.37
CA LEU A 252 -8.91 9.15 8.24
C LEU A 252 -8.16 9.42 6.93
N THR A 253 -8.56 10.48 6.25
CA THR A 253 -7.79 11.09 5.16
C THR A 253 -7.15 12.36 5.70
N LEU A 254 -5.83 12.36 5.77
CA LEU A 254 -5.05 13.52 6.15
C LEU A 254 -4.85 14.37 4.90
N ARG A 255 -5.19 15.65 4.98
CA ARG A 255 -4.97 16.64 3.94
C ARG A 255 -3.99 17.67 4.46
N ARG A 256 -3.03 18.06 3.64
CA ARG A 256 -2.00 19.04 4.02
C ARG A 256 -2.20 20.32 3.24
N ASP A 257 -2.12 21.44 3.94
CA ASP A 257 -2.21 22.75 3.30
C ASP A 257 -0.89 23.07 2.61
N LEU A 258 -0.99 23.37 1.32
CA LEU A 258 0.12 23.84 0.51
C LEU A 258 -0.20 25.26 0.07
N PRO A 259 0.14 26.28 0.88
CA PRO A 259 -0.23 27.68 0.61
C PRO A 259 0.47 28.24 -0.65
N ALA A 260 1.66 27.72 -0.98
CA ALA A 260 2.38 28.03 -2.20
C ALA A 260 2.59 26.74 -3.02
N PRO A 261 1.54 26.23 -3.69
CA PRO A 261 1.65 25.02 -4.48
C PRO A 261 2.60 25.25 -5.66
N PRO A 262 3.70 24.48 -5.77
CA PRO A 262 4.67 24.70 -6.84
C PRO A 262 4.12 24.27 -8.20
N LEU A 263 4.76 24.75 -9.27
CA LEU A 263 4.54 24.23 -10.61
C LEU A 263 4.79 22.71 -10.64
N ALA A 264 3.83 21.96 -11.18
CA ALA A 264 3.99 20.55 -11.50
C ALA A 264 4.30 20.37 -13.00
N THR A 265 5.19 19.45 -13.35
CA THR A 265 5.44 19.05 -14.74
C THR A 265 4.94 17.63 -14.95
N LEU A 266 3.91 17.46 -15.76
CA LEU A 266 3.36 16.17 -16.15
C LEU A 266 4.11 15.67 -17.39
N ILE A 267 4.79 14.55 -17.28
CA ILE A 267 5.65 13.97 -18.32
C ILE A 267 4.94 12.76 -18.91
N ILE A 268 4.68 12.79 -20.22
CA ILE A 268 3.86 11.81 -20.94
C ILE A 268 4.64 11.24 -22.14
N PRO A 269 5.27 10.06 -22.02
CA PRO A 269 5.89 9.40 -23.15
C PRO A 269 4.82 8.78 -24.07
N THR A 270 5.01 8.90 -25.38
CA THR A 270 4.05 8.41 -26.38
C THR A 270 4.72 7.92 -27.65
N ARG A 271 4.03 7.02 -28.37
CA ARG A 271 4.33 6.64 -29.75
C ARG A 271 3.05 6.24 -30.45
N ASP A 272 2.64 7.03 -31.44
CA ASP A 272 1.36 6.86 -32.15
C ASP A 272 0.15 6.71 -31.19
N ARG A 273 -0.92 6.03 -31.63
CA ARG A 273 -2.16 5.81 -30.87
C ARG A 273 -2.74 7.10 -30.30
N ILE A 274 -2.96 8.05 -31.20
CA ILE A 274 -3.52 9.37 -30.90
C ILE A 274 -4.77 9.30 -30.01
N GLU A 275 -5.59 8.27 -30.12
CA GLU A 275 -6.81 8.12 -29.32
C GLU A 275 -6.52 8.02 -27.82
N LEU A 276 -5.44 7.33 -27.44
CA LEU A 276 -5.01 7.19 -26.04
C LEU A 276 -4.44 8.52 -25.54
N LEU A 277 -3.45 9.06 -26.27
CA LEU A 277 -2.79 10.31 -25.90
C LEU A 277 -3.79 11.47 -25.78
N ARG A 278 -4.74 11.55 -26.71
CA ARG A 278 -5.78 12.56 -26.70
C ARG A 278 -6.67 12.43 -25.46
N ALA A 279 -7.19 11.23 -25.19
CA ALA A 279 -8.02 11.00 -24.01
C ALA A 279 -7.26 11.32 -22.71
N CYS A 280 -5.96 10.97 -22.65
CA CYS A 280 -5.10 11.30 -21.53
C CYS A 280 -4.99 12.83 -21.34
N ILE A 281 -4.51 13.56 -22.34
CA ILE A 281 -4.30 15.02 -22.24
C ILE A 281 -5.60 15.77 -21.95
N GLU A 282 -6.69 15.43 -22.64
CA GLU A 282 -8.00 16.05 -22.43
C GLU A 282 -8.50 15.78 -21.01
N SER A 283 -8.34 14.55 -20.50
CA SER A 283 -8.73 14.23 -19.13
C SER A 283 -7.90 14.96 -18.08
N LEU A 284 -6.58 15.10 -18.28
CA LEU A 284 -5.68 15.79 -17.37
C LEU A 284 -6.01 17.29 -17.33
N ARG A 285 -6.29 17.91 -18.48
CA ARG A 285 -6.73 19.31 -18.52
C ARG A 285 -8.08 19.53 -17.85
N ALA A 286 -9.04 18.63 -18.06
CA ALA A 286 -10.39 18.77 -17.55
C ALA A 286 -10.55 18.40 -16.06
N HIS A 287 -9.73 17.48 -15.55
CA HIS A 287 -9.89 16.88 -14.23
C HIS A 287 -8.62 17.00 -13.37
N THR A 288 -7.98 18.16 -13.38
CA THR A 288 -6.87 18.47 -12.47
C THR A 288 -7.09 19.84 -11.83
N ASP A 289 -7.32 19.87 -10.52
CA ASP A 289 -7.53 21.10 -9.74
C ASP A 289 -6.24 21.74 -9.18
N TRP A 290 -5.09 21.19 -9.57
CA TRP A 290 -3.80 21.75 -9.22
C TRP A 290 -3.60 23.08 -9.94
N PRO A 291 -3.26 24.18 -9.24
CA PRO A 291 -3.38 25.53 -9.79
C PRO A 291 -2.37 25.84 -10.89
N ALA A 292 -1.21 25.19 -10.91
CA ALA A 292 -0.18 25.44 -11.92
C ALA A 292 0.51 24.14 -12.34
N PHE A 293 0.29 23.72 -13.58
CA PHE A 293 1.02 22.61 -14.19
C PHE A 293 1.35 22.86 -15.65
N GLU A 294 2.47 22.30 -16.11
CA GLU A 294 2.82 22.17 -17.52
C GLU A 294 2.79 20.69 -17.94
N ILE A 295 2.63 20.44 -19.24
CA ILE A 295 2.70 19.09 -19.82
C ILE A 295 3.87 19.04 -20.80
N ILE A 296 4.70 18.01 -20.65
CA ILE A 296 5.74 17.64 -21.61
C ILE A 296 5.36 16.27 -22.20
N VAL A 297 5.17 16.23 -23.52
CA VAL A 297 4.92 15.00 -24.27
C VAL A 297 6.23 14.54 -24.92
N CYS A 298 6.71 13.35 -24.57
CA CYS A 298 7.91 12.76 -25.18
C CYS A 298 7.50 11.91 -26.39
N ASP A 299 7.74 12.39 -27.60
CA ASP A 299 7.39 11.67 -28.83
C ASP A 299 8.50 10.70 -29.25
N ASN A 300 8.26 9.39 -29.12
CA ASN A 300 9.20 8.34 -29.48
C ASN A 300 9.04 7.90 -30.94
N ASP A 301 9.33 8.79 -31.88
CA ASP A 301 9.28 8.47 -33.32
C ASP A 301 7.87 8.00 -33.75
N SER A 302 6.84 8.80 -33.45
CA SER A 302 5.50 8.62 -34.01
C SER A 302 5.53 8.78 -35.53
N ARG A 303 4.79 7.94 -36.26
CA ARG A 303 4.82 7.93 -37.74
C ARG A 303 3.47 8.11 -38.39
N GLN A 304 2.38 7.97 -37.64
CA GLN A 304 1.05 8.13 -38.19
C GLN A 304 0.75 9.62 -38.44
N PRO A 305 0.33 10.01 -39.66
CA PRO A 305 0.07 11.41 -40.00
C PRO A 305 -0.89 12.12 -39.03
N ARG A 306 -1.92 11.39 -38.55
CA ARG A 306 -2.87 11.91 -37.55
C ARG A 306 -2.18 12.24 -36.23
N THR A 307 -1.30 11.37 -35.73
CA THR A 307 -0.54 11.62 -34.49
C THR A 307 0.35 12.84 -34.65
N LEU A 308 1.11 12.92 -35.75
CA LEU A 308 2.02 14.04 -36.01
C LEU A 308 1.28 15.38 -36.08
N ALA A 309 0.16 15.44 -36.79
CA ALA A 309 -0.69 16.63 -36.84
C ALA A 309 -1.23 17.02 -35.45
N TYR A 310 -1.58 16.03 -34.62
CA TYR A 310 -2.03 16.28 -33.26
C TYR A 310 -0.90 16.81 -32.37
N LEU A 311 0.30 16.26 -32.45
CA LEU A 311 1.47 16.75 -31.72
C LEU A 311 1.82 18.19 -32.11
N GLN A 312 1.77 18.54 -33.40
CA GLN A 312 1.94 19.92 -33.86
C GLN A 312 0.88 20.86 -33.28
N ARG A 313 -0.38 20.41 -33.23
CA ARG A 313 -1.47 21.16 -32.61
C ARG A 313 -1.24 21.37 -31.10
N LEU A 314 -0.80 20.34 -30.38
CA LEU A 314 -0.46 20.47 -28.95
C LEU A 314 0.66 21.49 -28.72
N ALA A 315 1.69 21.49 -29.58
CA ALA A 315 2.75 22.49 -29.53
C ALA A 315 2.22 23.92 -29.72
N GLY A 316 1.29 24.12 -30.67
CA GLY A 316 0.60 25.40 -30.87
C GLY A 316 -0.28 25.83 -29.69
N GLU A 317 -0.72 24.89 -28.86
CA GLU A 317 -1.47 25.13 -27.61
C GLU A 317 -0.56 25.32 -26.37
N GLY A 318 0.75 25.41 -26.57
CA GLY A 318 1.72 25.62 -25.49
C GLY A 318 2.13 24.36 -24.72
N ILE A 319 1.69 23.16 -25.14
CA ILE A 319 2.23 21.90 -24.60
C ILE A 319 3.59 21.64 -25.25
N ARG A 320 4.60 21.33 -24.45
CA ARG A 320 5.93 21.04 -24.99
C ARG A 320 5.95 19.62 -25.55
N VAL A 321 6.32 19.48 -26.81
CA VAL A 321 6.54 18.18 -27.45
C VAL A 321 8.02 17.97 -27.66
N LEU A 322 8.59 16.99 -26.95
CA LEU A 322 10.02 16.67 -26.96
C LEU A 322 10.28 15.47 -27.87
N PRO A 323 11.01 15.62 -28.99
CA PRO A 323 11.33 14.50 -29.87
C PRO A 323 12.35 13.56 -29.20
N CYS A 324 12.00 12.28 -29.06
CA CYS A 324 12.83 11.22 -28.50
C CYS A 324 13.05 10.08 -29.52
N PRO A 325 13.79 10.33 -30.61
CA PRO A 325 13.97 9.31 -31.65
C PRO A 325 14.82 8.14 -31.15
N GLY A 326 14.55 6.95 -31.69
CA GLY A 326 15.36 5.75 -31.46
C GLY A 326 14.57 4.55 -30.89
N PRO A 327 15.30 3.53 -30.41
CA PRO A 327 14.70 2.41 -29.69
C PRO A 327 13.91 2.90 -28.48
N PHE A 328 12.79 2.24 -28.19
CA PHE A 328 11.96 2.61 -27.06
C PHE A 328 12.70 2.38 -25.74
N ASN A 329 13.00 3.47 -25.03
CA ASN A 329 13.55 3.47 -23.68
C ASN A 329 12.72 4.43 -22.82
N PHE A 330 11.82 3.87 -22.01
CA PHE A 330 10.92 4.62 -21.15
C PHE A 330 11.70 5.49 -20.15
N ALA A 331 12.72 4.91 -19.51
CA ALA A 331 13.55 5.62 -18.54
C ALA A 331 14.26 6.83 -19.17
N ALA A 332 14.89 6.67 -20.34
CA ALA A 332 15.63 7.73 -21.01
C ALA A 332 14.74 8.91 -21.45
N MET A 333 13.57 8.60 -22.00
CA MET A 333 12.61 9.65 -22.39
C MET A 333 12.12 10.46 -21.20
N ASN A 334 11.82 9.79 -20.08
CA ASN A 334 11.38 10.46 -18.87
C ASN A 334 12.51 11.26 -18.23
N ASN A 335 13.75 10.75 -18.21
CA ASN A 335 14.92 11.50 -17.74
C ASN A 335 15.14 12.77 -18.55
N ARG A 336 15.07 12.69 -19.88
CA ARG A 336 15.24 13.84 -20.76
C ARG A 336 14.18 14.90 -20.52
N ALA A 337 12.91 14.51 -20.41
CA ALA A 337 11.85 15.45 -20.09
C ALA A 337 11.96 16.03 -18.68
N ALA A 338 12.39 15.23 -17.69
CA ALA A 338 12.65 15.69 -16.33
C ALA A 338 13.78 16.72 -16.26
N ALA A 339 14.78 16.63 -17.16
CA ALA A 339 15.84 17.64 -17.28
C ALA A 339 15.34 18.97 -17.86
N GLU A 340 14.29 18.95 -18.69
CA GLU A 340 13.67 20.15 -19.27
C GLU A 340 12.47 20.69 -18.46
N ALA A 341 12.05 19.95 -17.44
CA ALA A 341 10.93 20.28 -16.57
C ALA A 341 11.22 21.54 -15.75
N ARG A 342 10.23 22.44 -15.68
CA ARG A 342 10.30 23.67 -14.87
C ARG A 342 9.66 23.46 -13.49
N GLY A 343 8.82 22.45 -13.35
CA GLY A 343 8.10 22.13 -12.13
C GLY A 343 9.03 21.63 -11.03
N ALA A 344 8.77 22.07 -9.79
CA ALA A 344 9.43 21.49 -8.62
C ALA A 344 8.86 20.09 -8.29
N LEU A 345 7.66 19.78 -8.79
CA LEU A 345 7.03 18.47 -8.73
C LEU A 345 7.04 17.84 -10.13
N LEU A 346 7.64 16.66 -10.26
CA LEU A 346 7.57 15.85 -11.48
C LEU A 346 6.46 14.82 -11.31
N VAL A 347 5.66 14.63 -12.36
CA VAL A 347 4.59 13.63 -12.39
C VAL A 347 4.71 12.82 -13.68
N PHE A 348 5.16 11.58 -13.58
CA PHE A 348 5.24 10.67 -14.71
C PHE A 348 3.87 10.03 -14.93
N VAL A 349 3.35 10.15 -16.15
CA VAL A 349 2.00 9.68 -16.51
C VAL A 349 2.06 8.95 -17.84
N ASN A 350 1.60 7.69 -17.90
CA ASN A 350 1.48 6.99 -19.17
C ASN A 350 0.43 7.64 -20.08
N ASN A 351 0.63 7.58 -21.39
CA ASN A 351 -0.26 8.19 -22.38
C ASN A 351 -1.67 7.56 -22.47
N ASP A 352 -1.95 6.50 -21.73
CA ASP A 352 -3.24 5.82 -21.64
C ASP A 352 -3.83 5.85 -20.22
N VAL A 353 -3.38 6.82 -19.41
CA VAL A 353 -3.96 7.16 -18.11
C VAL A 353 -5.00 8.27 -18.25
N VAL A 354 -6.13 8.10 -17.58
CA VAL A 354 -7.27 9.03 -17.57
C VAL A 354 -7.59 9.40 -16.14
N ALA A 355 -7.58 10.70 -15.85
CA ALA A 355 -7.95 11.23 -14.53
C ALA A 355 -9.45 11.01 -14.25
N ARG A 356 -9.79 10.56 -13.05
CA ARG A 356 -11.19 10.28 -12.65
C ARG A 356 -11.77 11.28 -11.67
N ARG A 357 -10.93 11.92 -10.86
CA ARG A 357 -11.31 12.91 -9.86
C ARG A 357 -10.39 14.11 -9.98
N SER A 358 -10.92 15.33 -9.83
CA SER A 358 -10.13 16.56 -9.99
C SER A 358 -8.99 16.72 -8.99
N ASP A 359 -9.14 16.13 -7.80
CA ASP A 359 -8.23 16.28 -6.66
C ASP A 359 -7.04 15.30 -6.67
N TRP A 360 -6.87 14.51 -7.74
CA TRP A 360 -5.85 13.46 -7.80
C TRP A 360 -4.42 14.01 -7.63
N LEU A 361 -4.06 15.06 -8.38
CA LEU A 361 -2.70 15.61 -8.36
C LEU A 361 -2.43 16.31 -7.03
N ARG A 362 -3.42 17.04 -6.52
CA ARG A 362 -3.35 17.68 -5.21
C ARG A 362 -3.04 16.66 -4.11
N ARG A 363 -3.78 15.54 -4.05
CA ARG A 363 -3.54 14.46 -3.07
C ARG A 363 -2.13 13.87 -3.18
N MET A 364 -1.61 13.71 -4.39
CA MET A 364 -0.25 13.20 -4.58
C MET A 364 0.81 14.24 -4.20
N ALA A 365 0.58 15.51 -4.54
CA ALA A 365 1.51 16.61 -4.28
C ALA A 365 1.65 16.91 -2.77
N GLU A 366 0.54 16.85 -2.02
CA GLU A 366 0.50 16.97 -0.54
C GLU A 366 1.49 16.01 0.12
N GLU A 367 1.67 14.81 -0.43
CA GLU A 367 2.62 13.82 0.07
C GLU A 367 4.01 13.96 -0.55
N ALA A 368 4.11 14.15 -1.87
CA ALA A 368 5.39 14.14 -2.59
C ALA A 368 6.32 15.30 -2.21
N LEU A 369 5.76 16.39 -1.70
CA LEU A 369 6.49 17.59 -1.29
C LEU A 369 7.00 17.51 0.17
N ARG A 370 6.61 16.49 0.94
CA ARG A 370 7.13 16.27 2.30
C ARG A 370 8.62 15.94 2.26
N PRO A 371 9.47 16.50 3.14
CA PRO A 371 10.92 16.29 3.09
C PRO A 371 11.35 14.81 3.06
N GLU A 372 10.67 13.96 3.82
CA GLU A 372 10.95 12.54 4.01
C GLU A 372 10.34 11.63 2.93
N VAL A 373 9.52 12.14 2.01
CA VAL A 373 8.85 11.35 0.96
C VAL A 373 9.58 11.50 -0.38
N GLY A 374 9.94 10.37 -0.97
CA GLY A 374 10.71 10.28 -2.21
C GLY A 374 9.85 9.98 -3.44
N ALA A 375 8.80 9.18 -3.30
CA ALA A 375 7.93 8.81 -4.41
C ALA A 375 6.48 8.62 -3.92
N VAL A 376 5.52 8.99 -4.76
CA VAL A 376 4.10 8.86 -4.46
C VAL A 376 3.35 8.23 -5.63
N GLY A 377 2.54 7.22 -5.35
CA GLY A 377 1.74 6.51 -6.34
C GLY A 377 0.23 6.72 -6.18
N ALA A 378 -0.46 6.77 -7.31
CA ALA A 378 -1.92 6.79 -7.38
C ALA A 378 -2.53 5.38 -7.43
N LYS A 379 -3.80 5.24 -7.03
CA LYS A 379 -4.59 4.03 -7.26
C LYS A 379 -5.04 3.98 -8.72
N LEU A 380 -4.59 2.95 -9.43
CA LEU A 380 -4.92 2.76 -10.85
C LEU A 380 -5.95 1.66 -11.03
N LEU A 381 -7.00 1.97 -11.81
CA LEU A 381 -8.05 1.03 -12.19
C LEU A 381 -7.87 0.57 -13.63
N ASP A 382 -8.06 -0.73 -13.87
CA ASP A 382 -8.11 -1.31 -15.21
C ASP A 382 -9.44 -0.97 -15.92
N VAL A 383 -9.53 -1.31 -17.21
CA VAL A 383 -10.74 -1.11 -18.02
C VAL A 383 -11.99 -1.86 -17.53
N ARG A 384 -11.86 -2.73 -16.52
CA ARG A 384 -12.97 -3.46 -15.89
C ARG A 384 -13.30 -2.89 -14.50
N GLU A 385 -12.84 -1.68 -14.18
CA GLU A 385 -13.02 -1.03 -12.87
C GLU A 385 -12.46 -1.87 -11.70
N ARG A 386 -11.34 -2.56 -11.96
CA ARG A 386 -10.62 -3.32 -10.94
C ARG A 386 -9.28 -2.68 -10.63
N ILE A 387 -8.79 -2.92 -9.44
CA ILE A 387 -7.45 -2.50 -9.03
C ILE A 387 -6.42 -3.11 -9.99
N GLN A 388 -5.66 -2.24 -10.64
CA GLN A 388 -4.46 -2.60 -11.37
C GLN A 388 -3.22 -2.31 -10.53
N HIS A 389 -3.24 -1.21 -9.77
CA HIS A 389 -2.16 -0.81 -8.87
C HIS A 389 -2.70 -0.22 -7.57
N GLY A 390 -2.23 -0.77 -6.44
CA GLY A 390 -2.41 -0.23 -5.09
C GLY A 390 -1.09 -0.22 -4.31
N GLY A 391 0.02 0.02 -4.99
CA GLY A 391 1.39 -0.24 -4.50
C GLY A 391 2.05 -1.43 -5.21
N ILE A 392 3.36 -1.61 -5.01
CA ILE A 392 4.15 -2.76 -5.46
C ILE A 392 4.73 -3.47 -4.24
N VAL A 393 4.52 -4.79 -4.21
CA VAL A 393 5.05 -5.72 -3.21
C VAL A 393 6.25 -6.47 -3.80
N LEU A 394 7.34 -6.54 -3.05
CA LEU A 394 8.55 -7.27 -3.43
C LEU A 394 8.44 -8.77 -3.10
N GLY A 395 9.13 -9.61 -3.87
CA GLY A 395 9.24 -11.06 -3.65
C GLY A 395 8.04 -11.90 -4.07
N THR A 396 6.82 -11.33 -4.01
CA THR A 396 5.60 -12.01 -4.45
C THR A 396 5.64 -12.24 -5.97
N GLY A 397 5.30 -13.45 -6.41
CA GLY A 397 5.46 -13.91 -7.79
C GLY A 397 6.92 -14.22 -8.18
N GLY A 398 7.85 -14.20 -7.20
CA GLY A 398 9.28 -14.45 -7.41
C GLY A 398 10.09 -13.22 -7.83
N LEU A 399 9.46 -12.05 -7.94
CA LEU A 399 10.13 -10.80 -8.29
C LEU A 399 9.43 -9.60 -7.66
N VAL A 400 8.40 -9.03 -8.30
CA VAL A 400 7.56 -7.95 -7.79
C VAL A 400 6.12 -8.11 -8.31
N THR A 401 5.13 -7.63 -7.57
CA THR A 401 3.71 -7.71 -7.96
C THR A 401 2.93 -6.48 -7.50
N HIS A 402 1.97 -5.99 -8.29
CA HIS A 402 1.06 -4.92 -7.86
C HIS A 402 0.11 -5.41 -6.77
N ALA A 403 0.04 -4.66 -5.67
CA ALA A 403 -0.86 -4.92 -4.56
C ALA A 403 -2.33 -4.89 -5.00
N HIS A 404 -3.11 -5.85 -4.49
CA HIS A 404 -4.54 -6.07 -4.74
C HIS A 404 -4.92 -6.15 -6.23
N ARG A 405 -4.00 -6.56 -7.12
CA ARG A 405 -4.32 -6.69 -8.54
C ARG A 405 -5.55 -7.57 -8.77
N HIS A 406 -6.48 -7.06 -9.60
CA HIS A 406 -7.77 -7.65 -9.95
C HIS A 406 -8.84 -7.67 -8.85
N PHE A 407 -8.63 -7.03 -7.69
CA PHE A 407 -9.72 -6.74 -6.75
C PHE A 407 -10.67 -5.70 -7.33
N PRO A 408 -11.95 -5.63 -6.90
CA PRO A 408 -12.85 -4.55 -7.29
C PRO A 408 -12.26 -3.17 -6.96
N GLY A 409 -12.45 -2.16 -7.82
CA GLY A 409 -11.94 -0.80 -7.60
C GLY A 409 -12.46 -0.12 -6.33
N THR A 410 -13.63 -0.57 -5.86
CA THR A 410 -14.29 -0.12 -4.63
C THR A 410 -13.85 -0.88 -3.37
N ALA A 411 -12.96 -1.88 -3.49
CA ALA A 411 -12.52 -2.66 -2.35
C ALA A 411 -11.82 -1.78 -1.32
N THR A 412 -12.11 -2.02 -0.04
CA THR A 412 -11.43 -1.35 1.09
C THR A 412 -9.94 -1.72 1.13
N GLY A 413 -9.60 -2.93 0.67
CA GLY A 413 -8.26 -3.48 0.76
C GLY A 413 -7.98 -4.09 2.13
N TYR A 414 -6.94 -4.91 2.19
CA TYR A 414 -6.51 -5.55 3.44
C TYR A 414 -6.08 -4.47 4.43
N LEU A 415 -6.65 -4.47 5.64
CA LEU A 415 -6.46 -3.42 6.66
C LEU A 415 -6.76 -1.99 6.16
N ALA A 416 -7.67 -1.84 5.19
CA ALA A 416 -7.99 -0.56 4.55
C ALA A 416 -6.86 0.09 3.73
N SER A 417 -5.84 -0.66 3.31
CA SER A 417 -4.74 -0.15 2.47
C SER A 417 -5.18 0.45 1.13
N LEU A 418 -6.37 0.16 0.60
CA LEU A 418 -6.90 0.80 -0.62
C LEU A 418 -7.75 2.07 -0.34
N ARG A 419 -7.74 2.53 0.92
CA ARG A 419 -8.39 3.77 1.39
C ARG A 419 -7.45 4.67 2.20
N ALA A 420 -6.56 4.08 3.01
CA ALA A 420 -5.61 4.81 3.86
C ALA A 420 -4.28 5.06 3.12
N THR A 421 -3.77 6.29 3.19
CA THR A 421 -2.40 6.60 2.76
C THR A 421 -1.42 5.84 3.63
N HIS A 422 -0.48 5.13 3.00
CA HIS A 422 0.48 4.26 3.70
C HIS A 422 1.74 4.07 2.88
N ARG A 423 2.82 3.68 3.55
CA ARG A 423 4.11 3.35 2.95
C ARG A 423 4.05 2.01 2.21
N VAL A 424 4.72 1.96 1.07
CA VAL A 424 4.91 0.76 0.26
C VAL A 424 6.38 0.69 -0.21
N SER A 425 6.82 -0.47 -0.70
CA SER A 425 8.18 -0.62 -1.22
C SER A 425 8.40 0.17 -2.51
N ALA A 426 7.43 0.13 -3.43
CA ALA A 426 7.49 0.86 -4.69
C ALA A 426 6.09 1.19 -5.22
N VAL A 427 6.05 2.15 -6.15
CA VAL A 427 4.86 2.54 -6.91
C VAL A 427 5.20 2.58 -8.40
N THR A 428 4.19 2.46 -9.27
CA THR A 428 4.46 2.40 -10.71
C THR A 428 4.58 3.77 -11.36
N ALA A 429 5.49 3.90 -12.32
CA ALA A 429 5.63 5.12 -13.14
C ALA A 429 4.50 5.34 -14.15
N ALA A 430 3.48 4.46 -14.19
CA ALA A 430 2.25 4.79 -14.93
C ALA A 430 1.55 6.02 -14.34
N CYS A 431 1.67 6.27 -13.03
CA CYS A 431 1.33 7.54 -12.38
C CYS A 431 2.15 7.68 -11.10
N LEU A 432 3.29 8.38 -11.17
CA LEU A 432 4.23 8.58 -10.07
C LEU A 432 4.56 10.05 -9.91
N ALA A 433 4.43 10.58 -8.70
CA ALA A 433 4.85 11.94 -8.35
C ALA A 433 6.11 11.93 -7.48
N VAL A 434 7.05 12.83 -7.77
CA VAL A 434 8.32 12.98 -7.04
C VAL A 434 8.80 14.43 -7.12
N GLN A 435 9.37 14.95 -6.04
CA GLN A 435 10.02 16.24 -6.04
C GLN A 435 11.27 16.22 -6.94
N ALA A 436 11.40 17.19 -7.84
CA ALA A 436 12.45 17.23 -8.87
C ALA A 436 13.87 17.16 -8.27
N SER A 437 14.10 17.80 -7.13
CA SER A 437 15.38 17.75 -6.42
C SER A 437 15.75 16.34 -5.96
N LYS A 438 14.78 15.58 -5.42
CA LYS A 438 14.98 14.20 -4.95
C LYS A 438 15.20 13.24 -6.10
N PHE A 439 14.44 13.40 -7.19
CA PHE A 439 14.65 12.64 -8.42
C PHE A 439 16.08 12.83 -8.97
N ARG A 440 16.55 14.08 -9.06
CA ARG A 440 17.92 14.39 -9.48
C ARG A 440 18.98 13.86 -8.51
N ALA A 441 18.72 13.93 -7.20
CA ALA A 441 19.67 13.48 -6.17
C ALA A 441 20.01 12.00 -6.28
N VAL A 442 19.09 11.16 -6.76
CA VAL A 442 19.34 9.73 -6.99
C VAL A 442 19.75 9.40 -8.43
N GLY A 443 19.92 10.40 -9.30
CA GLY A 443 20.32 10.22 -10.70
C GLY A 443 19.17 9.89 -11.66
N GLY A 444 17.92 10.12 -11.28
CA GLY A 444 16.74 9.84 -12.11
C GLY A 444 16.46 8.33 -12.30
N PHE A 445 15.84 7.95 -13.41
CA PHE A 445 15.70 6.53 -13.78
C PHE A 445 17.02 5.97 -14.30
N ASP A 446 17.33 4.71 -13.97
CA ASP A 446 18.49 4.03 -14.56
C ASP A 446 18.12 3.47 -15.94
N GLU A 447 18.35 4.29 -16.96
CA GLU A 447 18.01 3.98 -18.35
C GLU A 447 18.88 2.92 -19.01
N ALA A 448 20.03 2.58 -18.40
CA ALA A 448 20.94 1.57 -18.90
C ALA A 448 20.55 0.17 -18.40
N ALA A 449 20.22 0.05 -17.11
CA ALA A 449 19.84 -1.23 -16.52
C ALA A 449 18.34 -1.54 -16.63
N PHE A 450 17.49 -0.51 -16.68
CA PHE A 450 16.02 -0.63 -16.62
C PHE A 450 15.36 0.28 -17.67
N ALA A 451 15.60 0.00 -18.95
CA ALA A 451 15.07 0.81 -20.04
C ALA A 451 13.53 0.78 -20.11
N VAL A 452 12.89 -0.34 -19.79
CA VAL A 452 11.43 -0.52 -19.95
C VAL A 452 10.75 -1.07 -18.71
N ASP A 453 11.23 -2.18 -18.15
CA ASP A 453 10.65 -2.78 -16.95
C ASP A 453 11.45 -2.40 -15.69
N PHE A 454 10.76 -2.33 -14.56
CA PHE A 454 11.32 -2.13 -13.21
C PHE A 454 12.06 -0.82 -12.94
N ASN A 455 12.10 0.14 -13.88
CA ASN A 455 12.68 1.47 -13.65
C ASN A 455 12.04 2.19 -12.46
N ASP A 456 10.74 2.01 -12.27
CA ASP A 456 9.96 2.59 -11.19
C ASP A 456 10.27 1.94 -9.84
N VAL A 457 10.40 0.60 -9.82
CA VAL A 457 10.85 -0.16 -8.65
C VAL A 457 12.26 0.25 -8.25
N ASP A 458 13.21 0.26 -9.19
CA ASP A 458 14.59 0.66 -8.93
C ASP A 458 14.69 2.11 -8.42
N LEU A 459 13.95 3.04 -9.02
CA LEU A 459 13.87 4.43 -8.55
C LEU A 459 13.38 4.50 -7.09
N CYS A 460 12.27 3.82 -6.77
CA CYS A 460 11.71 3.81 -5.42
C CYS A 460 12.69 3.23 -4.40
N LEU A 461 13.39 2.15 -4.75
CA LEU A 461 14.37 1.51 -3.87
C LEU A 461 15.65 2.34 -3.69
N ARG A 462 16.10 3.07 -4.72
CA ARG A 462 17.20 4.05 -4.58
C ARG A 462 16.81 5.25 -3.73
N LEU A 463 15.59 5.75 -3.87
CA LEU A 463 15.06 6.79 -3.00
C LEU A 463 14.97 6.31 -1.55
N GLU A 464 14.53 5.07 -1.32
CA GLU A 464 14.54 4.45 0.01
C GLU A 464 15.95 4.32 0.58
N ALA A 465 16.92 3.87 -0.22
CA ALA A 465 18.32 3.79 0.18
C ALA A 465 18.93 5.17 0.52
N ALA A 466 18.39 6.24 -0.06
CA ALA A 466 18.74 7.63 0.25
C ALA A 466 17.97 8.20 1.47
N GLY A 467 17.19 7.39 2.18
CA GLY A 467 16.47 7.78 3.40
C GLY A 467 15.04 8.28 3.18
N TYR A 468 14.52 8.23 1.95
CA TYR A 468 13.16 8.66 1.65
C TYR A 468 12.13 7.52 1.78
N ARG A 469 10.85 7.88 1.83
CA ARG A 469 9.72 6.94 1.87
C ARG A 469 8.97 6.94 0.54
N THR A 470 8.45 5.79 0.16
CA THR A 470 7.51 5.67 -0.97
C THR A 470 6.10 5.50 -0.44
N MET A 471 5.20 6.40 -0.83
CA MET A 471 3.82 6.44 -0.33
C MET A 471 2.83 6.02 -1.40
N MET A 472 1.87 5.19 -1.01
CA MET A 472 0.67 4.92 -1.79
C MET A 472 -0.43 5.86 -1.31
N VAL A 473 -1.07 6.60 -2.23
CA VAL A 473 -2.19 7.52 -1.93
C VAL A 473 -3.47 7.02 -2.59
N PRO A 474 -4.26 6.15 -1.93
CA PRO A 474 -5.40 5.50 -2.58
C PRO A 474 -6.55 6.44 -2.94
N GLY A 475 -6.58 7.64 -2.36
CA GLY A 475 -7.53 8.70 -2.69
C GLY A 475 -7.28 9.35 -4.06
N ALA A 476 -6.05 9.30 -4.57
CA ALA A 476 -5.73 9.72 -5.94
C ALA A 476 -6.08 8.55 -6.88
N VAL A 477 -7.23 8.63 -7.55
CA VAL A 477 -7.75 7.54 -8.40
C VAL A 477 -7.70 7.95 -9.86
N LEU A 478 -7.05 7.13 -10.68
CA LEU A 478 -7.03 7.25 -12.14
C LEU A 478 -7.36 5.91 -12.78
N SER A 479 -7.79 5.95 -14.04
CA SER A 479 -7.84 4.75 -14.87
C SER A 479 -6.61 4.64 -15.71
N HIS A 480 -6.12 3.41 -15.89
CA HIS A 480 -5.03 3.11 -16.80
C HIS A 480 -5.53 2.03 -17.74
N HIS A 481 -5.71 2.40 -19.00
CA HIS A 481 -6.34 1.54 -19.99
C HIS A 481 -5.45 0.37 -20.43
N GLU A 482 -4.17 0.36 -20.00
CA GLU A 482 -3.12 -0.61 -20.33
C GLU A 482 -3.35 -1.21 -21.71
N ALA A 483 -3.43 -0.32 -22.69
CA ALA A 483 -3.62 -0.72 -24.06
C ALA A 483 -2.36 -1.52 -24.41
N ALA A 484 -2.49 -2.84 -24.58
CA ALA A 484 -1.39 -3.79 -24.77
C ALA A 484 -0.49 -3.44 -25.96
N SER A 485 0.33 -2.40 -25.80
CA SER A 485 1.30 -1.87 -26.74
C SER A 485 2.62 -2.62 -26.65
N ARG A 486 2.81 -3.38 -25.57
CA ARG A 486 3.89 -4.35 -25.39
C ARG A 486 3.69 -5.54 -26.34
N ARG A 487 4.12 -5.37 -27.59
CA ARG A 487 4.32 -6.50 -28.50
C ARG A 487 5.48 -7.32 -27.96
N TRP A 488 5.17 -8.51 -27.42
CA TRP A 488 6.19 -9.48 -27.06
C TRP A 488 6.87 -9.99 -28.32
N ASN A 489 8.08 -9.49 -28.59
CA ASN A 489 8.98 -9.97 -29.63
C ASN A 489 10.26 -10.54 -28.96
N PRO A 490 11.14 -11.25 -29.69
CA PRO A 490 12.35 -11.83 -29.11
C PRO A 490 13.25 -10.80 -28.42
N GLU A 491 13.42 -9.62 -29.00
CA GLU A 491 14.22 -8.52 -28.43
C GLU A 491 13.67 -8.01 -27.09
N ALA A 492 12.36 -7.77 -27.01
CA ALA A 492 11.69 -7.36 -25.79
C ALA A 492 11.77 -8.43 -24.70
N ARG A 493 11.75 -9.72 -25.08
CA ARG A 493 11.95 -10.83 -24.15
C ARG A 493 13.38 -10.87 -23.62
N LEU A 494 14.39 -10.75 -24.49
CA LEU A 494 15.80 -10.71 -24.08
C LEU A 494 16.09 -9.51 -23.18
N ARG A 495 15.57 -8.33 -23.52
CA ARG A 495 15.64 -7.15 -22.66
C ARG A 495 15.01 -7.40 -21.30
N HIS A 496 13.78 -7.92 -21.27
CA HIS A 496 13.09 -8.24 -20.02
C HIS A 496 13.91 -9.22 -19.15
N GLU A 497 14.47 -10.27 -19.76
CA GLU A 497 15.35 -11.22 -19.05
C GLU A 497 16.59 -10.54 -18.46
N ALA A 498 17.22 -9.62 -19.20
CA ALA A 498 18.35 -8.81 -18.73
C ALA A 498 17.96 -7.86 -17.59
N GLU A 499 16.82 -7.17 -17.70
CA GLU A 499 16.30 -6.27 -16.65
C GLU A 499 15.91 -7.06 -15.38
N VAL A 500 15.34 -8.27 -15.52
CA VAL A 500 15.12 -9.18 -14.38
C VAL A 500 16.44 -9.56 -13.71
N ALA A 501 17.47 -9.92 -14.49
CA ALA A 501 18.78 -10.26 -13.95
C ALA A 501 19.41 -9.06 -13.22
N ALA A 502 19.34 -7.86 -13.79
CA ALA A 502 19.80 -6.62 -13.17
C ALA A 502 19.06 -6.33 -11.86
N LEU A 503 17.73 -6.48 -11.83
CA LEU A 503 16.94 -6.26 -10.62
C LEU A 503 17.34 -7.23 -9.51
N ARG A 504 17.51 -8.52 -9.84
CA ARG A 504 17.96 -9.52 -8.86
C ARG A 504 19.37 -9.25 -8.37
N ALA A 505 20.28 -8.86 -9.26
CA ALA A 505 21.66 -8.56 -8.90
C ALA A 505 21.75 -7.35 -7.96
N ARG A 506 20.96 -6.30 -8.21
CA ARG A 506 20.99 -5.06 -7.42
C ARG A 506 20.17 -5.16 -6.13
N TRP A 507 18.99 -5.78 -6.17
CA TRP A 507 17.99 -5.71 -5.10
C TRP A 507 17.63 -7.06 -4.48
N GLY A 508 18.33 -8.14 -4.82
CA GLY A 508 18.06 -9.51 -4.36
C GLY A 508 17.66 -9.62 -2.88
N PRO A 509 18.47 -9.13 -1.93
CA PRO A 509 18.13 -9.17 -0.50
C PRO A 509 16.81 -8.46 -0.15
N ARG A 510 16.50 -7.33 -0.80
CA ARG A 510 15.23 -6.60 -0.60
C ARG A 510 14.04 -7.35 -1.19
N LEU A 511 14.24 -8.13 -2.25
CA LEU A 511 13.20 -8.97 -2.83
C LEU A 511 12.84 -10.18 -1.96
N GLU A 512 13.70 -10.58 -1.02
CA GLU A 512 13.43 -11.69 -0.10
C GLU A 512 12.53 -11.29 1.08
N ALA A 513 12.58 -10.01 1.48
CA ALA A 513 11.83 -9.49 2.62
C ALA A 513 11.31 -8.08 2.34
N ASP A 514 10.01 -7.97 2.05
CA ASP A 514 9.30 -6.70 1.97
C ASP A 514 8.72 -6.35 3.36
N PRO A 515 9.22 -5.32 4.06
CA PRO A 515 8.71 -4.95 5.39
C PRO A 515 7.25 -4.46 5.35
N TRP A 516 6.78 -3.98 4.20
CA TRP A 516 5.42 -3.47 4.03
C TRP A 516 4.42 -4.56 3.64
N TYR A 517 4.87 -5.82 3.51
CA TYR A 517 4.04 -6.96 3.19
C TYR A 517 4.32 -8.16 4.09
N HIS A 518 3.30 -8.57 4.86
CA HIS A 518 3.48 -9.57 5.90
C HIS A 518 3.95 -10.95 5.36
N PRO A 519 4.96 -11.59 5.97
CA PRO A 519 5.58 -12.81 5.45
C PRO A 519 4.67 -14.05 5.42
N ASP A 520 3.64 -14.13 6.28
CA ASP A 520 2.66 -15.23 6.28
C ASP A 520 1.75 -15.26 5.04
N PHE A 521 1.73 -14.22 4.20
CA PHE A 521 1.05 -14.33 2.90
C PHE A 521 1.82 -15.26 1.96
N ASP A 522 1.08 -16.00 1.13
CA ASP A 522 1.66 -16.93 0.17
C ASP A 522 2.30 -16.17 -1.01
N PRO A 523 3.63 -16.19 -1.17
CA PRO A 523 4.30 -15.45 -2.23
C PRO A 523 4.03 -16.03 -3.63
N ARG A 524 3.40 -17.21 -3.73
CA ARG A 524 3.02 -17.85 -5.00
C ARG A 524 1.58 -17.52 -5.42
N ALA A 525 0.85 -16.77 -4.61
CA ALA A 525 -0.50 -16.30 -4.91
C ALA A 525 -0.48 -14.81 -5.26
N GLY A 526 -1.61 -14.27 -5.74
CA GLY A 526 -1.81 -12.83 -5.78
C GLY A 526 -1.73 -12.23 -4.37
N THR A 527 -1.31 -10.98 -4.27
CA THR A 527 -1.14 -10.29 -2.98
C THR A 527 -2.43 -10.27 -2.18
N TYR A 528 -2.35 -10.52 -0.87
CA TYR A 528 -3.48 -10.53 0.07
C TYR A 528 -4.59 -11.55 -0.23
N VAL A 529 -4.37 -12.49 -1.16
CA VAL A 529 -5.38 -13.50 -1.51
C VAL A 529 -5.38 -14.67 -0.54
N ARG A 530 -4.19 -15.16 -0.16
CA ARG A 530 -4.03 -16.41 0.58
C ARG A 530 -2.83 -16.38 1.50
N LEU A 531 -2.92 -17.12 2.60
CA LEU A 531 -1.83 -17.34 3.56
C LEU A 531 -1.02 -18.60 3.20
N ARG A 532 0.23 -18.65 3.63
CA ARG A 532 1.06 -19.86 3.58
C ARG A 532 0.36 -20.99 4.34
N ALA A 533 0.61 -22.23 3.92
CA ALA A 533 0.13 -23.39 4.66
C ALA A 533 0.80 -23.43 6.05
N TRP A 534 -0.01 -23.54 7.10
CA TRP A 534 0.45 -23.61 8.47
C TRP A 534 1.20 -24.94 8.69
N LYS A 535 2.49 -24.89 9.06
CA LYS A 535 3.22 -26.07 9.55
C LYS A 535 2.55 -26.49 10.87
N GLY A 536 1.78 -27.57 10.85
CA GLY A 536 0.97 -28.05 11.99
C GLY A 536 -0.51 -28.30 11.65
N ALA A 537 -1.00 -27.85 10.49
CA ALA A 537 -2.28 -28.31 9.97
C ALA A 537 -2.08 -29.72 9.38
N VAL A 538 -2.26 -30.74 10.21
CA VAL A 538 -2.53 -32.10 9.73
C VAL A 538 -3.70 -31.98 8.75
N SER A 539 -3.46 -32.38 7.50
CA SER A 539 -4.49 -32.46 6.48
C SER A 539 -5.67 -33.27 7.03
N ARG A 540 -6.84 -32.64 7.15
CA ARG A 540 -8.10 -33.37 7.22
C ARG A 540 -8.71 -33.42 5.84
#